data_AF-A0A7K2XUN3-F1
#
_entry.id   AF-A0A7K2XUN3-F1
#
_cell.length_a   1.000
_cell.length_b   1.000
_cell.length_c   1.000
_cell.angle_alpha   90.00
_cell.angle_beta   90.00
_cell.angle_gamma   90.00
#
_symmetry.space_group_name_H-M   'P 1'
#
loop_
_entity.id
_entity.type
_entity.pdbx_description
1 polymer ?
#
loop_
_entity_poly.entity_id
_entity_poly.type
_entity_poly.pdbx_seq_one_letter_code
_entity_poly.pdbx_strand_id
1 'polypeptide(L)' 'APGSGTPTGTVTFLLPDGSTQVAGLDAGGTACVTTTALETGTVTATYAGDTCFLASTGTFDVTVNQAASTVS' A
#
# COMPACT_ATOMS: atom_id res chain seq x y z
N ALA A 1 -24.72 13.86 4.93
CA ALA A 1 -23.83 13.93 3.76
C ALA A 1 -22.63 13.03 4.05
N PRO A 2 -22.08 12.25 3.09
CA PRO A 2 -20.75 11.68 3.30
C PRO A 2 -19.79 12.85 3.57
N GLY A 3 -18.83 12.67 4.49
CA GLY A 3 -17.93 13.74 4.90
C GLY A 3 -17.23 14.35 3.68
N SER A 4 -17.49 15.63 3.39
CA SER A 4 -16.65 16.36 2.45
C SER A 4 -15.30 16.59 3.11
N GLY A 5 -14.20 16.20 2.47
CA GLY A 5 -12.85 16.42 3.00
C GLY A 5 -11.84 15.40 2.50
N THR A 6 -10.62 15.48 3.03
CA THR A 6 -9.56 14.50 2.83
C THR A 6 -9.59 13.50 3.98
N PRO A 7 -9.51 12.17 3.73
CA PRO A 7 -9.39 11.19 4.80
C PRO A 7 -8.12 11.43 5.63
N THR A 8 -8.18 11.10 6.92
CA THR A 8 -7.05 11.27 7.85
C THR A 8 -6.64 9.95 8.47
N GLY A 9 -5.46 9.90 9.08
CA GLY A 9 -4.94 8.68 9.72
C GLY A 9 -3.95 7.94 8.83
N THR A 10 -4.02 6.62 8.81
CA THR A 10 -2.97 5.76 8.24
C THR A 10 -3.54 4.66 7.34
N VAL A 11 -2.72 4.22 6.38
CA VAL A 11 -2.94 3.03 5.57
C VAL A 11 -1.93 1.96 5.96
N THR A 12 -2.41 0.74 6.18
CA THR A 12 -1.60 -0.45 6.43
C THR A 12 -1.41 -1.23 5.14
N PHE A 13 -0.17 -1.44 4.74
CA PHE A 13 0.23 -2.20 3.55
C PHE A 13 0.76 -3.56 3.95
N LEU A 14 0.12 -4.64 3.51
CA LEU A 14 0.64 -6.01 3.58
C LEU A 14 1.35 -6.32 2.25
N LEU A 15 2.64 -6.61 2.32
CA LEU A 15 3.48 -6.93 1.17
C LEU A 15 3.49 -8.44 0.88
N PRO A 16 3.95 -8.87 -0.32
CA PRO A 16 4.00 -10.28 -0.70
C PRO A 16 4.83 -11.15 0.24
N ASP A 17 5.88 -10.59 0.85
CA ASP A 17 6.76 -11.25 1.82
C ASP A 17 6.11 -11.43 3.21
N GLY A 18 4.84 -11.04 3.35
CA GLY A 18 4.09 -11.05 4.60
C GLY A 18 4.46 -9.92 5.56
N SER A 19 5.42 -9.06 5.21
CA SER A 19 5.75 -7.88 6.00
C SER A 19 4.65 -6.83 5.91
N THR A 20 4.53 -6.03 6.96
CA THR A 20 3.56 -4.94 7.03
C THR A 20 4.27 -3.61 7.17
N GLN A 21 3.84 -2.63 6.37
CA GLN A 21 4.26 -1.24 6.49
C GLN A 21 3.05 -0.35 6.77
N VAL A 22 3.24 0.71 7.54
CA VAL A 22 2.19 1.67 7.87
C VAL A 22 2.65 3.06 7.44
N ALA A 23 1.80 3.77 6.69
CA ALA A 23 2.06 5.13 6.26
C ALA A 23 0.88 6.04 6.60
N GLY A 24 1.20 7.26 7.04
CA GLY A 24 0.20 8.30 7.26
C GLY A 24 -0.30 8.87 5.93
N LEU A 25 -1.56 9.28 5.92
CA LEU A 25 -2.16 10.03 4.81
C LEU A 25 -1.61 11.47 4.83
N ASP A 26 -1.18 11.95 3.68
CA ASP A 26 -0.79 13.34 3.48
C ASP A 26 -2.01 14.28 3.33
N ALA A 27 -1.75 15.57 3.08
CA ALA A 27 -2.81 16.57 2.91
C ALA A 27 -3.74 16.29 1.69
N GLY A 28 -3.31 15.45 0.75
CA GLY A 28 -4.08 14.98 -0.39
C GLY A 28 -4.76 13.61 -0.17
N GLY A 29 -4.58 12.98 0.99
CA GLY A 29 -5.15 11.67 1.28
C GLY A 29 -4.37 10.54 0.63
N THR A 30 -3.07 10.72 0.40
CA THR A 30 -2.19 9.71 -0.18
C THR A 30 -1.24 9.17 0.89
N ALA A 31 -1.05 7.86 0.91
CA ALA A 31 -0.07 7.18 1.73
C ALA A 31 0.89 6.40 0.82
N CYS A 32 2.20 6.51 1.07
CA CYS A 32 3.24 5.90 0.26
C CYS A 32 4.19 5.07 1.12
N VAL A 33 4.56 3.89 0.63
CA VAL A 33 5.59 3.03 1.20
C VAL A 33 6.58 2.61 0.12
N THR A 34 7.81 2.29 0.52
CA THR A 34 8.83 1.75 -0.37
C THR A 34 9.31 0.42 0.18
N THR A 35 9.58 -0.53 -0.69
CA THR A 35 10.16 -1.82 -0.31
C THR A 35 11.29 -2.19 -1.25
N THR A 36 12.29 -2.89 -0.72
CA THR A 36 13.36 -3.54 -1.49
C THR A 36 13.17 -5.05 -1.54
N ALA A 37 12.05 -5.57 -1.02
CA ALA A 37 11.69 -6.98 -1.15
C ALA A 37 11.45 -7.31 -2.62
N LEU A 38 12.13 -8.35 -3.11
CA LEU A 38 12.09 -8.77 -4.51
C LEU A 38 11.16 -9.98 -4.69
N GLU A 39 9.91 -9.83 -4.26
CA GLU A 39 8.92 -10.89 -4.30
C GLU A 39 7.75 -10.56 -5.23
N THR A 40 7.35 -11.56 -6.02
CA THR A 40 6.12 -11.49 -6.82
C THR A 40 4.93 -11.85 -5.94
N GLY A 41 3.87 -11.05 -6.02
CA GLY A 41 2.62 -11.33 -5.31
C GLY A 41 1.74 -10.10 -5.19
N THR A 42 0.71 -10.20 -4.36
CA THR A 42 -0.29 -9.14 -4.17
C THR A 42 0.07 -8.27 -2.97
N VAL A 43 0.10 -6.95 -3.18
CA VAL A 43 0.12 -5.95 -2.12
C VAL A 43 -1.32 -5.63 -1.73
N THR A 44 -1.63 -5.62 -0.44
CA THR A 44 -2.94 -5.19 0.09
C THR A 44 -2.79 -3.91 0.90
N ALA A 45 -3.54 -2.88 0.56
CA ALA A 45 -3.61 -1.62 1.29
C ALA A 45 -4.96 -1.52 2.03
N THR A 46 -4.92 -1.31 3.34
CA THR A 46 -6.11 -1.23 4.19
C THR A 46 -6.14 0.10 4.93
N TYR A 47 -7.21 0.85 4.73
CA TYR A 47 -7.57 2.03 5.51
C TYR A 47 -8.69 1.65 6.47
N ALA A 48 -8.49 1.85 7.78
CA ALA A 48 -9.46 1.45 8.80
C ALA A 48 -10.68 2.38 8.88
N GLY A 49 -10.69 3.49 8.14
CA GLY A 49 -11.68 4.54 8.27
C GLY A 49 -11.31 5.56 9.36
N ASP A 50 -12.07 6.64 9.38
CA ASP A 50 -12.08 7.63 10.46
C ASP A 50 -13.53 8.03 10.79
N THR A 51 -13.73 9.11 11.54
CA THR A 51 -15.07 9.57 11.94
C THR A 51 -15.97 9.97 10.78
N CYS A 52 -15.39 10.29 9.61
CA CYS A 52 -16.06 10.87 8.46
C CYS A 52 -15.99 9.97 7.22
N PHE A 53 -15.02 9.05 7.16
CA PHE A 53 -14.74 8.17 6.03
C PHE A 53 -14.77 6.71 6.48
N LEU A 54 -15.49 5.86 5.74
CA LEU A 54 -15.55 4.43 6.02
C LEU A 54 -14.22 3.74 5.73
N ALA A 55 -14.03 2.57 6.35
CA ALA A 55 -12.92 1.68 6.03
C ALA A 55 -12.96 1.26 4.55
N SER A 56 -11.78 1.03 3.98
CA SER A 56 -11.62 0.56 2.61
C SER A 56 -10.36 -0.29 2.45
N THR A 57 -10.38 -1.15 1.44
CA THR A 57 -9.25 -2.01 1.08
C THR A 57 -9.03 -1.96 -0.43
N GLY A 58 -7.78 -1.96 -0.85
CA GLY A 58 -7.36 -2.09 -2.24
C GLY A 58 -6.23 -3.09 -2.40
N THR A 59 -6.13 -3.73 -3.56
CA THR A 59 -5.07 -4.70 -3.86
C THR A 59 -4.37 -4.35 -5.16
N PHE A 60 -3.09 -4.73 -5.27
CA PHE A 60 -2.29 -4.53 -6.46
C PHE A 60 -1.30 -5.69 -6.64
N ASP A 61 -1.28 -6.30 -7.82
CA ASP A 61 -0.35 -7.39 -8.12
C ASP A 61 0.99 -6.84 -8.64
N VAL A 62 2.08 -7.31 -8.04
CA VAL A 62 3.45 -6.97 -8.40
C VAL A 62 4.15 -8.21 -8.94
N THR A 63 4.79 -8.08 -10.10
CA THR A 63 5.66 -9.11 -10.67
C THR A 63 7.10 -8.64 -10.63
N VAL A 64 7.97 -9.45 -10.00
CA VAL A 64 9.41 -9.25 -9.97
C VAL A 64 10.07 -10.26 -10.90
N ASN A 65 10.69 -9.77 -11.97
CA ASN A 65 11.35 -10.59 -12.98
C ASN A 65 12.82 -10.84 -12.62
N GLN A 66 13.37 -11.95 -13.11
CA GLN A 66 14.79 -12.24 -12.97
C GLN A 66 15.66 -11.22 -13.72
N ALA A 67 16.81 -10.88 -13.16
CA ALA A 67 17.82 -10.10 -13.84
C ALA A 67 18.50 -10.91 -14.96
N ALA A 68 18.85 -10.26 -16.07
CA ALA A 68 19.63 -10.88 -17.13
C ALA A 68 21.07 -11.19 -16.65
N SER A 69 21.64 -12.32 -17.09
CA SER A 69 23.04 -12.69 -16.82
C SER A 69 23.75 -13.09 -18.12
N THR A 70 25.02 -12.71 -18.26
CA THR A 70 25.90 -13.10 -19.38
C THR A 70 27.11 -13.86 -18.84
N VAL A 71 27.41 -15.01 -19.44
CA VAL A 71 28.67 -15.75 -19.20
C VAL A 71 29.64 -15.49 -20.36
N SER A 72 30.94 -15.36 -20.07
CA SER A 72 32.02 -15.19 -21.07
C SER A 72 32.75 -16.49 -21.34
#